data_AF-A0A2S5V345-F1
#
_entry.id   AF-A0A2S5V345-F1
#
_cell.length_a   1.000
_cell.length_b   1.000
_cell.length_c   1.000
_cell.angle_alpha   90.00
_cell.angle_beta   90.00
_cell.angle_gamma   90.00
#
_symmetry.space_group_name_H-M   'P 1'
#
loop_
_entity.id
_entity.type
_entity.pdbx_description
1 polymer ?
#
loop_
_entity_poly.entity_id
_entity_poly.type
_entity_poly.pdbx_seq_one_letter_code
_entity_poly.pdbx_strand_id
1 'polypeptide(L)'
;MMNAATASESLDGLNDALASRDPRTIARAAMAGIWPLFDNHYLALTAAIEQIPNSLLEDYPVLWVLHRVNPVLTHRRPMFKPKVSPDSLRAMSTDEIDMLTLAQMIAHRYSGDVTAAQAYATRLSDRVRSKGTDFRERPDGPLWFYHQQIGSTMLAAGDTGAALTELATSHQIGRIERRPDVQRLALSRLALAHAKRGSFEEAERILAELPRLAESTSPYCEPSYVSEHTAAALMGAERMVDDIDEQLARLEPFDSIQMTWPYALLARTRSLITRHRPEEALEYVHLSRDAHAEQHGSLAIDVMNAASIDALWALGAKKQARAAALNGERKGFLEASAAVRLALADDQLDFAEAHLGRMSERRTLSPAQHAERALLAAWFTVAKTGSLDSVSAQRVMHIAYRRNSRRMLSQIPQQVITHVRSELDEQAKLSLDATLTGLDHIRVQTRPNLTQGELRVLHALRRRKTNAEIASQLHVSPNTIKSQLGSIYRKLSCSTRAEALQAAVGFQLFTGDDAGRD
;
A
#
# COMPACT_ATOMS: atom_id res chain seq x y z
N MET A 1 3.44 18.17 32.77
CA MET A 1 2.95 17.06 33.62
C MET A 1 1.58 17.51 34.11
N MET A 2 0.49 17.02 33.53
CA MET A 2 -0.85 17.38 34.04
C MET A 2 -0.96 16.86 35.48
N ASN A 3 -1.40 17.73 36.38
CA ASN A 3 -1.53 17.42 37.79
C ASN A 3 -2.65 16.37 37.97
N ALA A 4 -2.44 15.32 38.76
CA ALA A 4 -3.47 14.34 39.07
C ALA A 4 -4.74 14.99 39.66
N ALA A 5 -4.57 16.14 40.34
CA ALA A 5 -5.68 16.98 40.78
C ALA A 5 -6.54 17.48 39.61
N THR A 6 -5.93 17.95 38.51
CA THR A 6 -6.65 18.43 37.31
C THR A 6 -7.42 17.32 36.60
N ALA A 7 -6.90 16.09 36.61
CA ALA A 7 -7.61 14.93 36.06
C ALA A 7 -8.85 14.58 36.90
N SER A 8 -8.71 14.58 38.24
CA SER A 8 -9.83 14.37 39.16
C SER A 8 -10.88 15.47 39.05
N GLU A 9 -10.47 16.74 39.04
CA GLU A 9 -11.37 17.90 38.87
C GLU A 9 -12.15 17.83 37.55
N SER A 10 -11.49 17.43 36.46
CA SER A 10 -12.15 17.25 35.16
C SER A 10 -13.18 16.11 35.18
N LEU A 11 -12.89 15.03 35.91
CA LEU A 11 -13.82 13.91 36.08
C LEU A 11 -15.02 14.31 36.94
N ASP A 12 -14.80 15.03 38.04
CA ASP A 12 -15.87 15.52 38.91
C ASP A 12 -16.80 16.48 38.15
N GLY A 13 -16.21 17.42 37.39
CA GLY A 13 -16.98 18.32 36.53
C GLY A 13 -17.78 17.60 35.43
N LEU A 14 -17.24 16.52 34.86
CA LEU A 14 -17.98 15.68 33.91
C LEU A 14 -19.14 14.95 34.59
N ASN A 15 -18.93 14.42 35.80
CA ASN A 15 -19.96 13.71 36.57
C ASN A 15 -21.11 14.65 36.97
N ASP A 16 -20.79 15.87 37.41
CA ASP A 16 -21.79 16.91 37.70
C ASP A 16 -22.61 17.27 36.46
N ALA A 17 -21.95 17.41 35.30
CA ALA A 17 -22.62 17.66 34.03
C ALA A 17 -23.53 16.49 33.62
N LEU A 18 -23.11 15.25 33.84
CA LEU A 18 -23.92 14.06 33.61
C LEU A 18 -25.17 14.03 34.50
N ALA A 19 -25.04 14.46 35.76
CA ALA A 19 -26.17 14.56 36.69
C ALA A 19 -27.25 15.55 36.21
N SER A 20 -26.86 16.60 35.48
CA SER A 20 -27.80 17.57 34.90
C SER A 20 -28.69 17.00 33.79
N ARG A 21 -28.26 15.91 33.13
CA ARG A 21 -28.90 15.32 31.94
C ARG A 21 -29.11 16.30 30.77
N ASP A 22 -28.44 17.45 30.77
CA ASP A 22 -28.44 18.39 29.65
C ASP A 22 -27.27 18.09 28.71
N PRO A 23 -27.53 17.65 27.46
CA PRO A 23 -26.47 17.33 26.50
C PRO A 23 -25.50 18.48 26.22
N ARG A 24 -25.95 19.74 26.27
CA ARG A 24 -25.09 20.90 26.04
C ARG A 24 -24.12 21.14 27.19
N THR A 25 -24.55 20.86 28.41
CA THR A 25 -23.71 20.96 29.61
C THR A 25 -22.70 19.82 29.64
N ILE A 26 -23.10 18.59 29.28
CA ILE A 26 -22.20 17.45 29.10
C ILE A 26 -21.13 17.74 28.05
N ALA A 27 -21.53 18.24 26.87
CA ALA A 27 -20.58 18.57 25.79
C ALA A 27 -19.53 19.61 26.22
N ARG A 28 -19.97 20.67 26.91
CA ARG A 28 -19.06 21.71 27.41
C ARG A 28 -18.09 21.19 28.46
N ALA A 29 -18.56 20.38 29.41
CA ALA A 29 -17.70 19.76 30.43
C ALA A 29 -16.69 18.80 29.80
N ALA A 30 -17.12 17.96 28.86
CA ALA A 30 -16.24 17.04 28.13
C ALA A 30 -15.17 17.77 27.32
N MET A 31 -15.51 18.90 26.66
CA MET A 31 -14.55 19.72 25.93
C MET A 31 -13.57 20.45 26.86
N ALA A 32 -14.05 21.00 27.98
CA ALA A 32 -13.21 21.72 28.93
C ALA A 32 -12.15 20.80 29.55
N GLY A 33 -12.52 19.55 29.88
CA GLY A 33 -11.62 18.55 30.44
C GLY A 33 -11.00 17.59 29.42
N ILE A 34 -11.01 17.91 28.12
CA ILE A 34 -10.82 16.93 27.05
C ILE A 34 -9.56 16.08 27.19
N TRP A 35 -8.41 16.70 27.51
CA TRP A 35 -7.12 16.01 27.59
C TRP A 35 -6.90 15.23 28.89
N PRO A 36 -7.15 15.81 30.08
CA PRO A 36 -7.13 15.02 31.32
C PRO A 36 -8.08 13.83 31.27
N LEU A 37 -9.29 14.01 30.71
CA LEU A 37 -10.27 12.95 30.55
C LEU A 37 -9.84 11.91 29.51
N PHE A 38 -9.29 12.32 28.37
CA PHE A 38 -8.83 11.40 27.33
C PHE A 38 -7.66 10.53 27.82
N ASP A 39 -6.74 11.10 28.58
CA ASP A 39 -5.54 10.40 29.07
C ASP A 39 -5.83 9.49 30.26
N ASN A 40 -6.71 9.88 31.18
CA ASN A 40 -6.87 9.20 32.48
C ASN A 40 -8.25 8.55 32.66
N HIS A 41 -9.28 9.02 31.94
CA HIS A 41 -10.68 8.65 32.13
C HIS A 41 -11.40 8.38 30.80
N TYR A 42 -10.69 7.81 29.82
CA TYR A 42 -11.18 7.61 28.44
C TYR A 42 -12.54 6.92 28.36
N LEU A 43 -12.77 5.90 29.19
CA LEU A 43 -14.04 5.17 29.22
C LEU A 43 -15.20 6.04 29.72
N ALA A 44 -14.97 6.87 30.75
CA ALA A 44 -15.97 7.81 31.25
C ALA A 44 -16.27 8.90 30.22
N LEU A 45 -15.23 9.45 29.58
CA LEU A 45 -15.36 10.43 28.52
C LEU A 45 -16.20 9.91 27.35
N THR A 46 -15.87 8.74 26.81
CA THR A 46 -16.58 8.17 25.66
C THR A 46 -18.02 7.78 26.01
N ALA A 47 -18.27 7.25 27.21
CA ALA A 47 -19.63 6.99 27.69
C ALA A 47 -20.47 8.26 27.89
N ALA A 48 -19.85 9.38 28.28
CA ALA A 48 -20.53 10.67 28.37
C ALA A 48 -20.86 11.23 26.97
N ILE A 49 -19.93 11.11 26.02
CA ILE A 49 -20.12 11.55 24.63
C ILE A 49 -21.30 10.84 23.97
N GLU A 50 -21.52 9.56 24.26
CA GLU A 50 -22.65 8.78 23.71
C GLU A 50 -24.04 9.24 24.20
N GLN A 51 -24.10 10.01 25.29
CA GLN A 51 -25.35 10.61 25.76
C GLN A 51 -25.71 11.91 25.02
N ILE A 52 -24.80 12.42 24.18
CA ILE A 52 -24.98 13.66 23.43
C ILE A 52 -25.65 13.34 22.08
N PRO A 53 -26.78 13.96 21.73
CA PRO A 53 -27.41 13.77 20.42
C PRO A 53 -26.46 14.13 19.27
N ASN A 54 -26.46 13.34 18.20
CA ASN A 54 -25.61 13.57 17.02
C ASN A 54 -25.76 14.97 16.41
N SER A 55 -26.97 15.55 16.43
CA SER A 55 -27.21 16.90 15.94
C SER A 55 -26.43 17.97 16.71
N LEU A 56 -26.13 17.72 17.99
CA LEU A 56 -25.31 18.61 18.82
C LEU A 56 -23.81 18.31 18.65
N LEU A 57 -23.43 17.04 18.46
CA LEU A 57 -22.04 16.66 18.18
C LEU A 57 -21.50 17.30 16.88
N GLU A 58 -22.37 17.67 15.93
CA GLU A 58 -21.99 18.45 14.75
C GLU A 58 -21.34 19.81 15.07
N ASP A 59 -21.66 20.38 16.23
CA ASP A 59 -21.08 21.63 16.73
C ASP A 59 -19.78 21.38 17.53
N TYR A 60 -19.47 20.12 17.86
CA TYR A 60 -18.29 19.70 18.62
C TYR A 60 -17.45 18.64 17.88
N PRO A 61 -16.69 19.02 16.84
CA PRO A 61 -15.92 18.10 15.99
C PRO A 61 -14.99 17.15 16.73
N VAL A 62 -14.38 17.60 17.83
CA VAL A 62 -13.48 16.77 18.65
C VAL A 62 -14.26 15.64 19.32
N LEU A 63 -15.40 15.95 19.96
CA LEU A 63 -16.26 14.94 20.58
C LEU A 63 -16.86 13.99 19.55
N TRP A 64 -17.23 14.53 18.37
CA TRP A 64 -17.74 13.72 17.28
C TRP A 64 -16.74 12.64 16.83
N VAL A 65 -15.46 13.00 16.70
CA VAL A 65 -14.38 12.05 16.34
C VAL A 65 -14.13 11.02 17.44
N LEU A 66 -14.32 11.39 18.71
CA LEU A 66 -14.14 10.50 19.85
C LEU A 66 -15.35 9.59 20.14
N HIS A 67 -16.50 9.87 19.54
CA HIS A 67 -17.70 9.04 19.67
C HIS A 67 -17.46 7.65 19.09
N ARG A 68 -17.64 6.58 19.87
CA ARG A 68 -17.21 5.21 19.49
C ARG A 68 -17.85 4.67 18.21
N VAL A 69 -19.09 5.08 17.92
CA VAL A 69 -19.86 4.57 16.77
C VAL A 69 -19.72 5.46 15.53
N ASN A 70 -19.39 6.75 15.68
CA ASN A 70 -19.44 7.68 14.54
C ASN A 70 -18.41 7.35 13.46
N PRO A 71 -17.13 7.08 13.79
CA PRO A 71 -16.14 6.62 12.81
C PRO A 71 -16.64 5.42 12.00
N VAL A 72 -17.20 4.40 12.65
CA VAL A 72 -17.75 3.18 12.02
C VAL A 72 -18.83 3.51 10.99
N LEU A 73 -19.76 4.42 11.32
CA LEU A 73 -20.86 4.79 10.43
C LEU A 73 -20.44 5.69 9.26
N THR A 74 -19.25 6.30 9.32
CA THR A 74 -18.79 7.29 8.33
C THR A 74 -17.92 6.74 7.21
N HIS A 75 -17.46 5.50 7.31
CA HIS A 75 -16.62 4.86 6.28
C HIS A 75 -17.27 4.79 4.88
N ARG A 76 -18.60 4.85 4.81
CA ARG A 76 -19.38 4.75 3.56
C ARG A 76 -20.22 5.99 3.23
N ARG A 77 -20.11 7.08 4.00
CA ARG A 77 -20.91 8.29 3.79
C ARG A 77 -20.03 9.50 3.50
N PRO A 78 -20.43 10.40 2.58
CA PRO A 78 -19.69 11.63 2.33
C PRO A 78 -19.62 12.48 3.60
N MET A 79 -18.39 12.90 3.89
CA MET A 79 -17.86 13.84 4.88
C MET A 79 -18.78 14.37 5.99
N PHE A 80 -18.34 14.18 7.24
CA PHE A 80 -18.61 15.09 8.35
C PHE A 80 -17.98 16.46 8.04
N LYS A 81 -18.80 17.44 7.62
CA LYS A 81 -18.38 18.85 7.53
C LYS A 81 -18.77 19.54 8.84
N PRO A 82 -17.80 19.90 9.70
CA PRO A 82 -18.09 20.72 10.87
C PRO A 82 -18.92 21.94 10.49
N LYS A 83 -20.03 22.20 11.19
CA LYS A 83 -20.81 23.42 11.02
C LYS A 83 -20.12 24.57 11.75
N VAL A 84 -18.96 25.00 11.26
CA VAL A 84 -18.26 26.15 11.84
C VAL A 84 -18.54 27.37 10.99
N SER A 85 -19.31 28.32 11.54
CA SER A 85 -19.58 29.59 10.86
C SER A 85 -18.27 30.39 10.70
N PRO A 86 -18.14 31.23 9.66
CA PRO A 86 -16.97 32.10 9.50
C PRO A 86 -16.72 33.01 10.71
N ASP A 87 -17.77 33.47 11.38
CA ASP A 87 -17.66 34.32 12.56
C ASP A 87 -17.21 33.52 13.79
N SER A 88 -17.69 32.28 13.96
CA SER A 88 -17.19 31.35 14.97
C SER A 88 -15.70 31.05 14.77
N LEU A 89 -15.27 30.83 13.52
CA LEU A 89 -13.86 30.63 13.17
C LEU A 89 -12.97 31.82 13.52
N ARG A 90 -13.46 33.06 13.36
CA ARG A 90 -12.73 34.28 13.73
C ARG A 90 -12.65 34.50 15.24
N ALA A 91 -13.65 34.02 15.98
CA ALA A 91 -13.70 34.14 17.44
C ALA A 91 -12.88 33.07 18.16
N MET A 92 -12.52 31.97 17.48
CA MET A 92 -11.72 30.89 18.05
C MET A 92 -10.30 31.36 18.40
N SER A 93 -9.82 30.93 19.56
CA SER A 93 -8.42 30.96 19.93
C SER A 93 -7.58 30.15 18.94
N THR A 94 -6.25 30.35 18.97
CA THR A 94 -5.34 29.53 18.15
C THR A 94 -5.50 28.04 18.47
N ASP A 95 -5.70 27.69 19.73
CA ASP A 95 -5.71 26.31 20.22
C ASP A 95 -6.99 25.60 19.76
N GLU A 96 -8.13 26.29 19.79
CA GLU A 96 -9.38 25.80 19.21
C GLU A 96 -9.26 25.57 17.71
N ILE A 97 -8.55 26.44 16.99
CA ILE A 97 -8.28 26.25 15.54
C ILE A 97 -7.40 25.00 15.31
N ASP A 98 -6.39 24.76 16.15
CA ASP A 98 -5.51 23.59 16.04
C ASP A 98 -6.29 22.29 16.33
N MET A 99 -7.13 22.30 17.37
CA MET A 99 -8.03 21.18 17.71
C MET A 99 -9.06 20.90 16.63
N LEU A 100 -9.65 21.94 16.05
CA LEU A 100 -10.56 21.81 14.91
C LEU A 100 -9.84 21.21 13.69
N THR A 101 -8.63 21.70 13.39
CA THR A 101 -7.81 21.20 12.27
C THR A 101 -7.45 19.73 12.47
N LEU A 102 -7.08 19.35 13.70
CA LEU A 102 -6.83 17.97 14.10
C LEU A 102 -8.07 17.08 13.93
N ALA A 103 -9.23 17.52 14.41
CA ALA A 103 -10.48 16.78 14.29
C ALA A 103 -10.89 16.59 12.82
N GLN A 104 -10.75 17.63 11.99
CA GLN A 104 -10.99 17.57 10.55
C GLN A 104 -10.04 16.57 9.88
N MET A 105 -8.75 16.62 10.19
CA MET A 105 -7.78 15.64 9.67
C MET A 105 -8.20 14.20 9.97
N ILE A 106 -8.56 13.91 11.22
CA ILE A 106 -8.96 12.55 11.64
C ILE A 106 -10.28 12.13 10.97
N ALA A 107 -11.27 13.02 10.94
CA ALA A 107 -12.57 12.75 10.32
C ALA A 107 -12.45 12.43 8.82
N HIS A 108 -11.65 13.21 8.08
CA HIS A 108 -11.37 12.94 6.67
C HIS A 108 -10.66 11.60 6.46
N ARG A 109 -9.76 11.23 7.38
CA ARG A 109 -9.10 9.92 7.33
C ARG A 109 -10.10 8.78 7.54
N TYR A 110 -11.03 8.90 8.49
CA TYR A 110 -12.08 7.90 8.69
C TYR A 110 -13.03 7.79 7.50
N SER A 111 -13.36 8.90 6.82
CA SER A 111 -14.20 8.86 5.61
C SER A 111 -13.46 8.39 4.35
N GLY A 112 -12.19 7.99 4.45
CA GLY A 112 -11.36 7.56 3.32
C GLY A 112 -10.77 8.70 2.48
N ASP A 113 -11.05 9.98 2.81
CA ASP A 113 -10.51 11.15 2.11
C ASP A 113 -9.11 11.50 2.62
N VAL A 114 -8.17 10.62 2.31
CA VAL A 114 -6.78 10.73 2.76
C VAL A 114 -6.11 11.97 2.17
N THR A 115 -6.49 12.39 0.95
CA THR A 115 -5.92 13.59 0.31
C THR A 115 -6.28 14.85 1.09
N ALA A 116 -7.56 15.02 1.46
CA ALA A 116 -7.95 16.13 2.32
C ALA A 116 -7.33 16.01 3.72
N ALA A 117 -7.28 14.81 4.30
CA ALA A 117 -6.62 14.59 5.58
C ALA A 117 -5.15 15.04 5.56
N GLN A 118 -4.40 14.72 4.50
CA GLN A 118 -3.03 15.20 4.31
C GLN A 118 -2.94 16.72 4.22
N ALA A 119 -3.88 17.39 3.54
CA ALA A 119 -3.90 18.84 3.47
C ALA A 119 -4.06 19.48 4.87
N TYR A 120 -4.92 18.92 5.72
CA TYR A 120 -5.04 19.35 7.12
C TYR A 120 -3.80 19.00 7.95
N ALA A 121 -3.18 17.83 7.71
CA ALA A 121 -1.94 17.43 8.36
C ALA A 121 -0.78 18.41 8.08
N THR A 122 -0.62 18.82 6.81
CA THR A 122 0.38 19.83 6.41
C THR A 122 0.10 21.17 7.08
N ARG A 123 -1.15 21.65 7.04
CA ARG A 123 -1.54 22.89 7.72
C ARG A 123 -1.24 22.86 9.22
N LEU A 124 -1.53 21.73 9.88
CA LEU A 124 -1.24 21.57 11.30
C LEU A 124 0.27 21.51 11.57
N SER A 125 1.05 20.79 10.76
CA SER A 125 2.52 20.74 10.88
C SER A 125 3.16 22.12 10.70
N ASP A 126 2.72 22.90 9.71
CA ASP A 126 3.21 24.27 9.47
C ASP A 126 2.92 25.19 10.65
N ARG A 127 1.73 25.05 11.27
CA ARG A 127 1.34 25.82 12.46
C ARG A 127 2.15 25.42 13.69
N VAL A 128 2.40 24.12 13.90
CA VAL A 128 3.26 23.63 14.99
C VAL A 128 4.70 24.14 14.82
N ARG A 129 5.22 24.17 13.58
CA ARG A 129 6.58 24.64 13.28
C ARG A 129 6.74 26.15 13.38
N SER A 130 5.81 26.92 12.82
CA SER A 130 5.91 28.39 12.74
C SER A 130 5.84 29.09 14.09
N LYS A 131 5.19 28.49 15.09
CA LYS A 131 4.99 29.10 16.42
C LYS A 131 6.13 28.85 17.42
N GLY A 132 7.14 28.04 17.07
CA GLY A 132 8.35 27.89 17.90
C GLY A 132 8.07 27.48 19.36
N THR A 133 8.61 28.23 20.32
CA THR A 133 8.53 27.95 21.77
C THR A 133 7.16 28.24 22.39
N ASP A 134 6.35 29.12 21.80
CA ASP A 134 5.03 29.52 22.36
C ASP A 134 4.03 28.36 22.35
N PHE A 135 4.29 27.34 21.54
CA PHE A 135 3.53 26.09 21.55
C PHE A 135 3.75 25.26 22.84
N ARG A 136 4.89 25.45 23.53
CA ARG A 136 5.27 24.72 24.75
C ARG A 136 4.63 25.28 26.02
N GLU A 137 4.13 26.51 25.98
CA GLU A 137 3.50 27.19 27.12
C GLU A 137 2.01 26.87 27.27
N ARG A 138 1.46 26.03 26.38
CA ARG A 138 0.05 25.66 26.39
C ARG A 138 -0.28 24.73 27.56
N PRO A 139 -1.23 25.12 28.44
CA PRO A 139 -1.61 24.28 29.58
C PRO A 139 -2.35 23.00 29.19
N ASP A 140 -3.03 22.97 28.03
CA ASP A 140 -4.15 22.05 27.88
C ASP A 140 -3.98 20.93 26.84
N GLY A 141 -3.19 21.04 25.76
CA GLY A 141 -3.14 20.01 24.68
C GLY A 141 -1.76 19.40 24.38
N PRO A 142 -1.60 18.06 24.30
CA PRO A 142 -0.30 17.45 24.12
C PRO A 142 0.25 17.60 22.70
N LEU A 143 1.40 18.28 22.58
CA LEU A 143 2.18 18.40 21.34
C LEU A 143 2.51 17.03 20.71
N TRP A 144 2.77 16.01 21.52
CA TRP A 144 3.04 14.66 21.03
C TRP A 144 1.86 14.09 20.22
N PHE A 145 0.61 14.44 20.55
CA PHE A 145 -0.57 13.89 19.90
C PHE A 145 -0.76 14.46 18.50
N TYR A 146 -0.42 15.74 18.28
CA TYR A 146 -0.42 16.33 16.95
C TYR A 146 0.58 15.63 16.04
N HIS A 147 1.83 15.48 16.48
CA HIS A 147 2.85 14.73 15.74
C HIS A 147 2.41 13.27 15.48
N GLN A 148 1.80 12.62 16.48
CA GLN A 148 1.30 11.26 16.34
C GLN A 148 0.21 11.14 15.27
N GLN A 149 -0.75 12.07 15.23
CA GLN A 149 -1.86 12.04 14.27
C GLN A 149 -1.45 12.51 12.88
N ILE A 150 -0.54 13.49 12.76
CA ILE A 150 0.07 13.90 11.49
C ILE A 150 0.82 12.71 10.88
N GLY A 151 1.72 12.08 11.63
CA GLY A 151 2.49 10.93 11.14
C GLY A 151 1.61 9.76 10.73
N SER A 152 0.55 9.52 11.48
CA SER A 152 -0.48 8.53 11.16
C SER A 152 -1.24 8.81 9.85
N THR A 153 -1.55 10.08 9.59
CA THR A 153 -2.18 10.49 8.32
C THR A 153 -1.22 10.35 7.15
N MET A 154 0.08 10.63 7.34
CA MET A 154 1.10 10.38 6.33
C MET A 154 1.25 8.88 6.01
N LEU A 155 1.11 7.99 7.00
CA LEU A 155 1.03 6.55 6.76
C LEU A 155 -0.18 6.16 5.91
N ALA A 156 -1.38 6.67 6.23
CA ALA A 156 -2.58 6.38 5.44
C ALA A 156 -2.42 6.80 3.96
N ALA A 157 -1.62 7.83 3.69
CA ALA A 157 -1.30 8.29 2.35
C ALA A 157 -0.13 7.55 1.68
N GLY A 158 0.55 6.66 2.40
CA GLY A 158 1.72 5.95 1.92
C GLY A 158 3.03 6.76 1.97
N ASP A 159 3.02 8.00 2.50
CA ASP A 159 4.23 8.80 2.71
C ASP A 159 4.92 8.39 4.02
N THR A 160 5.57 7.23 3.94
CA THR A 160 6.34 6.68 5.06
C THR A 160 7.53 7.55 5.49
N GLY A 161 8.08 8.39 4.60
CA GLY A 161 9.22 9.25 4.93
C GLY A 161 8.82 10.40 5.85
N ALA A 162 7.75 11.11 5.48
CA ALA A 162 7.16 12.14 6.32
C ALA A 162 6.64 11.54 7.64
N ALA A 163 5.99 10.37 7.58
CA ALA A 163 5.50 9.68 8.77
C ALA A 163 6.60 9.40 9.80
N LEU A 164 7.76 8.89 9.38
CA LEU A 164 8.88 8.59 10.29
C LEU A 164 9.33 9.84 11.06
N THR A 165 9.41 10.99 10.40
CA THR A 165 9.83 12.26 11.03
C THR A 165 8.89 12.67 12.16
N GLU A 166 7.58 12.63 11.88
CA GLU A 166 6.55 13.07 12.81
C GLU A 166 6.40 12.07 13.98
N LEU A 167 6.41 10.77 13.70
CA LEU A 167 6.33 9.73 14.73
C LEU A 167 7.57 9.69 15.62
N ALA A 168 8.77 9.91 15.07
CA ALA A 168 9.99 10.00 15.87
C ALA A 168 9.95 11.20 16.83
N THR A 169 9.38 12.32 16.39
CA THR A 169 9.17 13.49 17.23
C THR A 169 8.18 13.19 18.36
N SER A 170 7.06 12.53 18.05
CA SER A 170 6.10 12.08 19.07
C SER A 170 6.72 11.15 20.11
N HIS A 171 7.52 10.16 19.65
CA HIS A 171 8.26 9.25 20.53
C HIS A 171 9.22 10.00 21.47
N GLN A 172 10.00 10.96 20.93
CA GLN A 172 10.94 11.75 21.73
C GLN A 172 10.23 12.57 22.80
N ILE A 173 9.10 13.21 22.47
CA ILE A 173 8.29 13.97 23.44
C ILE A 173 7.73 13.02 24.50
N GLY A 174 7.14 11.89 24.10
CA GLY A 174 6.61 10.89 25.04
C GLY A 174 7.68 10.37 26.01
N ARG A 175 8.93 10.24 25.56
CA ARG A 175 10.06 9.87 26.42
C ARG A 175 10.42 10.97 27.42
N ILE A 176 10.48 12.23 26.99
CA ILE A 176 10.74 13.39 27.86
C ILE A 176 9.64 13.53 28.92
N GLU A 177 8.38 13.37 28.52
CA GLU A 177 7.22 13.43 29.40
C GLU A 177 7.01 12.16 30.25
N ARG A 178 7.85 11.13 30.06
CA ARG A 178 7.76 9.83 30.75
C ARG A 178 6.41 9.14 30.59
N ARG A 179 5.84 9.21 29.38
CA ARG A 179 4.58 8.55 29.01
C ARG A 179 4.84 7.26 28.23
N PRO A 180 4.76 6.08 28.87
CA PRO A 180 5.06 4.81 28.19
C PRO A 180 4.06 4.48 27.08
N ASP A 181 2.77 4.78 27.26
CA ASP A 181 1.75 4.56 26.23
C ASP A 181 2.03 5.31 24.92
N VAL A 182 2.42 6.58 25.04
CA VAL A 182 2.77 7.43 23.90
C VAL A 182 4.01 6.89 23.19
N GLN A 183 5.02 6.46 23.97
CA GLN A 183 6.23 5.87 23.41
C GLN A 183 5.91 4.57 22.64
N ARG A 184 5.11 3.68 23.22
CA ARG A 184 4.72 2.42 22.59
C ARG A 184 3.93 2.64 21.31
N LEU A 185 2.95 3.55 21.34
CA LEU A 185 2.14 3.87 20.16
C LEU A 185 2.97 4.53 19.04
N ALA A 186 3.93 5.38 19.37
CA ALA A 186 4.82 5.98 18.37
C ALA A 186 5.77 4.93 17.78
N LEU A 187 6.39 4.10 18.61
CA LEU A 187 7.31 3.03 18.18
C LEU A 187 6.61 1.96 17.34
N SER A 188 5.40 1.53 17.69
CA SER A 188 4.64 0.56 16.90
C SER A 188 4.35 1.06 15.48
N ARG A 189 4.05 2.36 15.32
CA ARG A 189 3.87 2.98 14.00
C ARG A 189 5.19 3.24 13.26
N LEU A 190 6.29 3.53 13.98
CA LEU A 190 7.63 3.57 13.38
C LEU A 190 8.02 2.20 12.82
N ALA A 191 7.80 1.12 13.57
CA ALA A 191 8.03 -0.25 13.11
C ALA A 191 7.23 -0.55 11.83
N LEU A 192 5.94 -0.19 11.80
CA LEU A 192 5.10 -0.34 10.62
C LEU A 192 5.63 0.46 9.41
N ALA A 193 6.04 1.71 9.63
CA ALA A 193 6.62 2.56 8.59
C ALA A 193 7.92 1.95 8.02
N HIS A 194 8.81 1.48 8.89
CA HIS A 194 10.06 0.81 8.49
C HIS A 194 9.81 -0.50 7.76
N ALA A 195 8.86 -1.32 8.23
CA ALA A 195 8.45 -2.56 7.56
C ALA A 195 7.92 -2.26 6.14
N LYS A 196 7.04 -1.26 5.98
CA LYS A 196 6.53 -0.86 4.66
C LYS A 196 7.62 -0.37 3.72
N ARG A 197 8.63 0.33 4.25
CA ARG A 197 9.79 0.86 3.50
C ARG A 197 10.79 -0.23 3.11
N GLY A 198 10.73 -1.43 3.71
CA GLY A 198 11.75 -2.47 3.57
C GLY A 198 13.01 -2.21 4.40
N SER A 199 12.95 -1.32 5.40
CA SER A 199 14.01 -1.11 6.39
C SER A 199 13.82 -2.09 7.56
N PHE A 200 13.91 -3.39 7.25
CA PHE A 200 13.45 -4.43 8.16
C PHE A 200 14.30 -4.60 9.41
N GLU A 201 15.61 -4.38 9.32
CA GLU A 201 16.51 -4.45 10.48
C GLU A 201 16.08 -3.42 11.55
N GLU A 202 15.64 -2.24 11.10
CA GLU A 202 15.17 -1.18 11.99
C GLU A 202 13.77 -1.49 12.55
N ALA A 203 12.88 -2.05 11.73
CA ALA A 203 11.57 -2.50 12.21
C ALA A 203 11.71 -3.60 13.27
N GLU A 204 12.58 -4.58 13.06
CA GLU A 204 12.91 -5.63 14.04
C GLU A 204 13.47 -5.08 15.33
N ARG A 205 14.45 -4.17 15.23
CA ARG A 205 15.05 -3.53 16.38
C ARG A 205 14.00 -2.86 17.24
N ILE A 206 13.05 -2.14 16.62
CA ILE A 206 11.95 -1.48 17.33
C ILE A 206 10.98 -2.52 17.92
N LEU A 207 10.54 -3.52 17.14
CA LEU A 207 9.61 -4.55 17.63
C LEU A 207 10.19 -5.33 18.81
N ALA A 208 11.50 -5.58 18.83
CA ALA A 208 12.19 -6.24 19.95
C ALA A 208 12.29 -5.36 21.21
N GLU A 209 12.12 -4.04 21.09
CA GLU A 209 12.12 -3.09 22.19
C GLU A 209 10.75 -2.99 22.88
N LEU A 210 9.66 -3.11 22.12
CA LEU A 210 8.29 -2.89 22.61
C LEU A 210 7.88 -3.74 23.83
N PRO A 211 8.25 -5.04 23.96
CA PRO A 211 7.93 -5.83 25.14
C PRO A 211 8.60 -5.33 26.44
N ARG A 212 9.62 -4.45 26.34
CA ARG A 212 10.29 -3.86 27.51
C ARG A 212 9.56 -2.62 28.04
N LEU A 213 8.64 -2.06 27.26
CA LEU A 213 7.78 -0.96 27.68
C LEU A 213 6.58 -1.50 28.45
N ALA A 214 6.03 -0.68 29.34
CA ALA A 214 4.76 -1.00 30.01
C ALA A 214 3.66 -1.30 28.98
N GLU A 215 2.75 -2.20 29.34
CA GLU A 215 1.57 -2.48 28.54
C GLU A 215 0.74 -1.20 28.38
N SER A 216 0.20 -1.02 27.18
CA SER A 216 -0.59 0.17 26.89
C SER A 216 -1.99 0.06 27.48
N THR A 217 -2.49 1.17 28.00
CA THR A 217 -3.87 1.30 28.48
C THR A 217 -4.77 1.93 27.41
N SER A 218 -6.09 1.90 27.62
CA SER A 218 -7.03 2.60 26.73
C SER A 218 -6.76 4.10 26.75
N PRO A 219 -6.76 4.80 25.60
CA PRO A 219 -7.15 4.34 24.25
C PRO A 219 -5.99 3.84 23.37
N TYR A 220 -4.80 3.62 23.92
CA TYR A 220 -3.58 3.35 23.16
C TYR A 220 -3.30 1.87 22.94
N CYS A 221 -3.90 0.99 23.74
CA CYS A 221 -3.70 -0.46 23.70
C CYS A 221 -3.94 -1.05 22.30
N GLU A 222 -5.17 -0.95 21.80
CA GLU A 222 -5.55 -1.55 20.52
C GLU A 222 -4.77 -0.94 19.33
N PRO A 223 -4.67 0.39 19.16
CA PRO A 223 -3.90 0.98 18.05
C PRO A 223 -2.41 0.61 18.05
N SER A 224 -1.82 0.41 19.24
CA SER A 224 -0.43 -0.06 19.36
C SER A 224 -0.33 -1.52 18.94
N TYR A 225 -1.18 -2.38 19.51
CA TYR A 225 -1.22 -3.81 19.23
C TYR A 225 -1.39 -4.10 17.73
N VAL A 226 -2.36 -3.46 17.06
CA VAL A 226 -2.59 -3.71 15.62
C VAL A 226 -1.43 -3.25 14.76
N SER A 227 -0.76 -2.15 15.11
CA SER A 227 0.41 -1.64 14.40
C SER A 227 1.61 -2.60 14.52
N GLU A 228 1.83 -3.15 15.72
CA GLU A 228 2.87 -4.16 16.00
C GLU A 228 2.69 -5.41 15.15
N HIS A 229 1.49 -6.00 15.19
CA HIS A 229 1.17 -7.22 14.47
C HIS A 229 1.21 -7.01 12.96
N THR A 230 0.74 -5.87 12.48
CA THR A 230 0.77 -5.53 11.05
C THR A 230 2.20 -5.34 10.55
N ALA A 231 3.08 -4.71 11.34
CA ALA A 231 4.50 -4.60 11.01
C ALA A 231 5.15 -5.98 10.91
N ALA A 232 4.95 -6.84 11.91
CA ALA A 232 5.48 -8.21 11.91
C ALA A 232 4.98 -9.03 10.71
N ALA A 233 3.66 -9.02 10.44
CA ALA A 233 3.08 -9.76 9.33
C ALA A 233 3.55 -9.27 7.95
N LEU A 234 3.78 -7.96 7.77
CA LEU A 234 4.37 -7.44 6.53
C LEU A 234 5.79 -7.95 6.32
N MET A 235 6.59 -8.01 7.39
CA MET A 235 7.94 -8.58 7.34
C MET A 235 7.90 -10.08 7.04
N GLY A 236 7.01 -10.81 7.71
CA GLY A 236 6.77 -12.23 7.49
C GLY A 236 6.37 -12.52 6.06
N ALA A 237 5.46 -11.73 5.48
CA ALA A 237 5.02 -11.88 4.10
C ALA A 237 6.15 -11.62 3.07
N GLU A 238 7.04 -10.66 3.32
CA GLU A 238 8.18 -10.36 2.42
C GLU A 238 9.28 -11.43 2.49
N ARG A 239 9.46 -12.03 3.67
CA ARG A 239 10.40 -13.13 3.91
C ARG A 239 9.83 -14.50 3.56
N MET A 240 8.51 -14.61 3.41
CA MET A 240 7.80 -15.88 3.24
C MET A 240 8.12 -16.85 4.39
N VAL A 241 7.89 -16.40 5.63
CA VAL A 241 8.09 -17.21 6.84
C VAL A 241 7.04 -18.32 6.96
N ASP A 242 7.39 -19.40 7.64
CA ASP A 242 6.51 -20.58 7.79
C ASP A 242 5.32 -20.30 8.74
N ASP A 243 5.49 -19.44 9.74
CA ASP A 243 4.49 -19.07 10.75
C ASP A 243 3.54 -17.95 10.28
N ILE A 244 3.51 -17.65 8.97
CA ILE A 244 2.77 -16.50 8.44
C ILE A 244 1.27 -16.56 8.76
N ASP A 245 0.64 -17.73 8.80
CA ASP A 245 -0.79 -17.85 9.10
C ASP A 245 -1.13 -17.43 10.53
N GLU A 246 -0.27 -17.72 11.51
CA GLU A 246 -0.44 -17.26 12.88
C GLU A 246 -0.32 -15.74 12.98
N GLN A 247 0.60 -15.14 12.20
CA GLN A 247 0.77 -13.70 12.14
C GLN A 247 -0.45 -13.03 11.47
N LEU A 248 -0.95 -13.58 10.37
CA LEU A 248 -2.12 -13.06 9.65
C LEU A 248 -3.41 -13.18 10.47
N ALA A 249 -3.55 -14.21 11.32
CA ALA A 249 -4.71 -14.40 12.19
C ALA A 249 -4.86 -13.31 13.26
N ARG A 250 -3.75 -12.64 13.63
CA ARG A 250 -3.76 -11.52 14.60
C ARG A 250 -4.05 -10.17 13.94
N LEU A 251 -4.14 -10.12 12.62
CA LEU A 251 -4.44 -8.90 11.90
C LEU A 251 -5.93 -8.58 11.94
N GLU A 252 -6.21 -7.30 11.84
CA GLU A 252 -7.56 -6.74 11.89
C GLU A 252 -8.45 -7.24 10.74
N PRO A 253 -9.78 -7.30 10.92
CA PRO A 253 -10.70 -7.70 9.86
C PRO A 253 -10.78 -6.66 8.73
N PHE A 254 -11.40 -7.04 7.61
CA PHE A 254 -11.46 -6.22 6.39
C PHE A 254 -12.23 -4.90 6.59
N ASP A 255 -13.13 -4.83 7.56
CA ASP A 255 -13.99 -3.69 7.89
C ASP A 255 -13.44 -2.82 9.04
N SER A 256 -12.19 -3.05 9.46
CA SER A 256 -11.57 -2.31 10.56
C SER A 256 -11.54 -0.79 10.36
N ILE A 257 -11.77 -0.06 11.45
CA ILE A 257 -11.67 1.40 11.51
C ILE A 257 -10.27 1.91 11.81
N GLN A 258 -9.32 1.03 12.12
CA GLN A 258 -7.95 1.45 12.35
C GLN A 258 -7.29 1.79 11.02
N MET A 259 -6.45 2.82 11.03
CA MET A 259 -5.71 3.25 9.82
C MET A 259 -4.79 2.17 9.23
N THR A 260 -4.51 1.10 9.98
CA THR A 260 -3.56 0.04 9.66
C THR A 260 -4.15 -1.01 8.72
N TRP A 261 -5.47 -1.01 8.49
CA TRP A 261 -6.14 -1.97 7.61
C TRP A 261 -5.52 -2.10 6.20
N PRO A 262 -5.04 -1.03 5.50
CA PRO A 262 -4.43 -1.17 4.17
C PRO A 262 -3.14 -1.98 4.21
N TYR A 263 -2.40 -1.88 5.30
CA TYR A 263 -1.16 -2.62 5.53
C TYR A 263 -1.44 -4.08 5.88
N ALA A 264 -2.50 -4.34 6.65
CA ALA A 264 -2.97 -5.69 6.93
C ALA A 264 -3.44 -6.38 5.64
N LEU A 265 -4.21 -5.68 4.80
CA LEU A 265 -4.58 -6.17 3.46
C LEU A 265 -3.35 -6.45 2.60
N LEU A 266 -2.34 -5.56 2.62
CA LEU A 266 -1.10 -5.75 1.88
C LEU A 266 -0.35 -7.01 2.33
N ALA A 267 -0.25 -7.28 3.64
CA ALA A 267 0.36 -8.50 4.16
C ALA A 267 -0.39 -9.76 3.72
N ARG A 268 -1.73 -9.76 3.87
CA ARG A 268 -2.61 -10.88 3.49
C ARG A 268 -2.51 -11.21 2.00
N THR A 269 -2.74 -10.22 1.15
CA THR A 269 -2.75 -10.40 -0.32
C THR A 269 -1.39 -10.88 -0.83
N ARG A 270 -0.29 -10.34 -0.32
CA ARG A 270 1.07 -10.82 -0.65
C ARG A 270 1.28 -12.28 -0.29
N SER A 271 0.88 -12.68 0.93
CA SER A 271 1.01 -14.06 1.40
C SER A 271 0.12 -15.03 0.64
N LEU A 272 -1.11 -14.64 0.29
CA LEU A 272 -2.04 -15.48 -0.46
C LEU A 272 -1.58 -15.69 -1.90
N ILE A 273 -1.11 -14.63 -2.57
CA ILE A 273 -0.64 -14.70 -3.96
C ILE A 273 0.60 -15.59 -4.08
N THR A 274 1.58 -15.47 -3.16
CA THR A 274 2.79 -16.33 -3.21
C THR A 274 2.52 -17.78 -2.86
N ARG A 275 1.41 -18.08 -2.19
CA ARG A 275 0.97 -19.45 -1.86
C ARG A 275 -0.07 -19.99 -2.84
N HIS A 276 -0.18 -19.39 -4.02
CA HIS A 276 -1.09 -19.81 -5.09
C HIS A 276 -2.58 -19.85 -4.68
N ARG A 277 -3.01 -18.89 -3.83
CA ARG A 277 -4.42 -18.68 -3.46
C ARG A 277 -4.94 -17.30 -3.91
N PRO A 278 -4.81 -16.95 -5.21
CA PRO A 278 -5.17 -15.61 -5.70
C PRO A 278 -6.67 -15.29 -5.63
N GLU A 279 -7.54 -16.29 -5.68
CA GLU A 279 -8.99 -16.13 -5.53
C GLU A 279 -9.37 -15.56 -4.16
N GLU A 280 -8.72 -16.03 -3.09
CA GLU A 280 -8.92 -15.51 -1.73
C GLU A 280 -8.33 -14.10 -1.59
N ALA A 281 -7.21 -13.83 -2.26
CA ALA A 281 -6.65 -12.48 -2.29
C ALA A 281 -7.62 -11.49 -2.94
N LEU A 282 -8.29 -11.87 -4.04
CA LEU A 282 -9.33 -11.05 -4.67
C LEU A 282 -10.54 -10.87 -3.77
N GLU A 283 -10.98 -11.93 -3.08
CA GLU A 283 -12.09 -11.83 -2.14
C GLU A 283 -11.81 -10.81 -1.04
N TYR A 284 -10.63 -10.84 -0.42
CA TYR A 284 -10.24 -9.82 0.56
C TYR A 284 -10.21 -8.41 -0.03
N VAL A 285 -9.76 -8.26 -1.28
CA VAL A 285 -9.77 -6.95 -1.96
C VAL A 285 -11.21 -6.48 -2.18
N HIS A 286 -12.12 -7.34 -2.64
CA HIS A 286 -13.53 -6.99 -2.84
C HIS A 286 -14.20 -6.61 -1.52
N LEU A 287 -14.04 -7.41 -0.47
CA LEU A 287 -14.58 -7.11 0.86
C LEU A 287 -14.06 -5.77 1.40
N SER A 288 -12.78 -5.45 1.19
CA SER A 288 -12.22 -4.15 1.57
C SER A 288 -12.77 -2.99 0.72
N ARG A 289 -12.96 -3.17 -0.60
CA ARG A 289 -13.58 -2.16 -1.47
C ARG A 289 -15.03 -1.89 -1.05
N ASP A 290 -15.76 -2.94 -0.67
CA ASP A 290 -17.13 -2.78 -0.20
C ASP A 290 -17.16 -2.08 1.16
N ALA A 291 -16.23 -2.41 2.06
CA ALA A 291 -16.17 -1.83 3.41
C ALA A 291 -15.74 -0.36 3.45
N HIS A 292 -14.86 0.08 2.55
CA HIS A 292 -14.20 1.39 2.62
C HIS A 292 -14.45 2.25 1.38
N ALA A 293 -14.69 3.55 1.57
CA ALA A 293 -14.81 4.48 0.43
C ALA A 293 -13.52 4.55 -0.39
N GLU A 294 -13.62 4.33 -1.70
CA GLU A 294 -12.48 4.44 -2.63
C GLU A 294 -12.16 5.90 -2.94
N GLN A 295 -11.00 6.37 -2.51
CA GLN A 295 -10.49 7.68 -2.89
C GLN A 295 -9.03 7.63 -3.36
N HIS A 296 -8.78 8.39 -4.42
CA HIS A 296 -7.47 8.48 -5.09
C HIS A 296 -6.39 9.04 -4.16
N GLY A 297 -5.15 8.60 -4.36
CA GLY A 297 -3.98 9.11 -3.64
C GLY A 297 -3.73 8.50 -2.25
N SER A 298 -4.54 7.53 -1.82
CA SER A 298 -4.33 6.79 -0.57
C SER A 298 -3.43 5.55 -0.77
N LEU A 299 -2.82 5.06 0.31
CA LEU A 299 -2.16 3.74 0.28
C LEU A 299 -3.18 2.62 0.00
N ALA A 300 -4.40 2.76 0.52
CA ALA A 300 -5.48 1.79 0.37
C ALA A 300 -5.76 1.46 -1.11
N ILE A 301 -5.97 2.49 -1.95
CA ILE A 301 -6.24 2.27 -3.37
C ILE A 301 -5.02 1.69 -4.10
N ASP A 302 -3.80 2.10 -3.75
CA ASP A 302 -2.55 1.55 -4.32
C ASP A 302 -2.42 0.04 -4.01
N VAL A 303 -2.71 -0.36 -2.77
CA VAL A 303 -2.70 -1.78 -2.34
C VAL A 303 -3.79 -2.58 -3.06
N MET A 304 -5.03 -2.09 -3.06
CA MET A 304 -6.17 -2.79 -3.67
C MET A 304 -5.97 -2.97 -5.17
N ASN A 305 -5.51 -1.95 -5.89
CA ASN A 305 -5.27 -2.03 -7.33
C ASN A 305 -4.11 -2.98 -7.65
N ALA A 306 -3.00 -2.88 -6.92
CA ALA A 306 -1.85 -3.78 -7.11
C ALA A 306 -2.23 -5.25 -6.88
N ALA A 307 -2.90 -5.55 -5.76
CA ALA A 307 -3.34 -6.89 -5.42
C ALA A 307 -4.36 -7.43 -6.44
N SER A 308 -5.27 -6.58 -6.93
CA SER A 308 -6.21 -6.95 -8.00
C SER A 308 -5.48 -7.39 -9.27
N ILE A 309 -4.50 -6.60 -9.74
CA ILE A 309 -3.71 -6.89 -10.94
C ILE A 309 -2.97 -8.22 -10.78
N ASP A 310 -2.25 -8.38 -9.66
CA ASP A 310 -1.46 -9.58 -9.40
C ASP A 310 -2.31 -10.84 -9.29
N ALA A 311 -3.43 -10.77 -8.57
CA ALA A 311 -4.31 -11.92 -8.37
C ALA A 311 -5.07 -12.29 -9.66
N LEU A 312 -5.59 -11.30 -10.41
CA LEU A 312 -6.21 -11.56 -11.72
C LEU A 312 -5.21 -12.16 -12.71
N TRP A 313 -3.96 -11.71 -12.67
CA TRP A 313 -2.91 -12.28 -13.50
C TRP A 313 -2.59 -13.73 -13.11
N ALA A 314 -2.46 -14.01 -11.80
CA ALA A 314 -2.23 -15.35 -11.28
C ALA A 314 -3.38 -16.33 -11.61
N LEU A 315 -4.63 -15.86 -11.66
CA LEU A 315 -5.79 -16.64 -12.11
C LEU A 315 -5.85 -16.88 -13.62
N GLY A 316 -4.96 -16.26 -14.40
CA GLY A 316 -5.00 -16.30 -15.87
C GLY A 316 -6.09 -15.43 -16.49
N ALA A 317 -6.77 -14.57 -15.71
CA ALA A 317 -7.79 -13.64 -16.16
C ALA A 317 -7.20 -12.41 -16.90
N LYS A 318 -6.38 -12.66 -17.94
CA LYS A 318 -5.54 -11.66 -18.64
C LYS A 318 -6.29 -10.40 -19.06
N LYS A 319 -7.52 -10.54 -19.59
CA LYS A 319 -8.32 -9.39 -20.04
C LYS A 319 -8.66 -8.45 -18.88
N GLN A 320 -9.05 -9.02 -17.73
CA GLN A 320 -9.40 -8.25 -16.54
C GLN A 320 -8.16 -7.64 -15.89
N ALA A 321 -7.06 -8.41 -15.78
CA ALA A 321 -5.78 -7.92 -15.26
C ALA A 321 -5.28 -6.70 -16.06
N ARG A 322 -5.36 -6.75 -17.40
CA ARG A 322 -5.01 -5.63 -18.27
C ARG A 322 -5.94 -4.44 -18.10
N ALA A 323 -7.25 -4.68 -18.02
CA ALA A 323 -8.20 -3.60 -17.79
C ALA A 323 -7.90 -2.87 -16.47
N ALA A 324 -7.57 -3.61 -15.40
CA ALA A 324 -7.14 -3.06 -14.12
C ALA A 324 -5.81 -2.28 -14.24
N ALA A 325 -4.80 -2.84 -14.93
CA ALA A 325 -3.49 -2.21 -15.08
C ALA A 325 -3.49 -0.97 -15.98
N LEU A 326 -4.37 -0.91 -16.98
CA LEU A 326 -4.47 0.21 -17.92
C LEU A 326 -5.39 1.33 -17.43
N ASN A 327 -6.12 1.11 -16.34
CA ASN A 327 -7.00 2.12 -15.77
C ASN A 327 -6.20 3.24 -15.05
N GLY A 328 -6.71 4.48 -15.10
CA GLY A 328 -6.18 5.63 -14.35
C GLY A 328 -4.87 6.24 -14.87
N GLU A 329 -4.82 7.58 -14.89
CA GLU A 329 -3.64 8.35 -15.34
C GLU A 329 -2.53 8.44 -14.27
N ARG A 330 -2.88 8.40 -12.96
CA ARG A 330 -1.91 8.48 -11.86
C ARG A 330 -1.96 7.23 -10.99
N LYS A 331 -0.89 6.45 -11.06
CA LYS A 331 -0.73 5.20 -10.31
C LYS A 331 0.16 5.37 -9.08
N GLY A 332 -0.23 4.72 -7.99
CA GLY A 332 0.65 4.53 -6.84
C GLY A 332 1.85 3.65 -7.20
N PHE A 333 2.80 3.48 -6.26
CA PHE A 333 4.02 2.72 -6.59
C PHE A 333 3.73 1.23 -6.73
N LEU A 334 2.86 0.68 -5.87
CA LEU A 334 2.55 -0.75 -5.87
C LEU A 334 1.78 -1.13 -7.13
N GLU A 335 0.77 -0.34 -7.48
CA GLU A 335 -0.02 -0.50 -8.69
C GLU A 335 0.85 -0.39 -9.94
N ALA A 336 1.72 0.62 -10.01
CA ALA A 336 2.65 0.76 -11.13
C ALA A 336 3.59 -0.45 -11.24
N SER A 337 4.08 -0.99 -10.12
CA SER A 337 4.95 -2.17 -10.11
C SER A 337 4.22 -3.42 -10.61
N ALA A 338 2.99 -3.66 -10.16
CA ALA A 338 2.15 -4.77 -10.63
C ALA A 338 1.82 -4.63 -12.13
N ALA A 339 1.49 -3.41 -12.59
CA ALA A 339 1.24 -3.12 -14.00
C ALA A 339 2.49 -3.36 -14.87
N VAL A 340 3.68 -2.99 -14.40
CA VAL A 340 4.95 -3.29 -15.10
C VAL A 340 5.20 -4.80 -15.15
N ARG A 341 5.01 -5.54 -14.05
CA ARG A 341 5.14 -7.01 -14.05
C ARG A 341 4.21 -7.66 -15.08
N LEU A 342 2.95 -7.26 -15.11
CA LEU A 342 1.99 -7.74 -16.12
C LEU A 342 2.44 -7.38 -17.54
N ALA A 343 2.83 -6.13 -17.78
CA ALA A 343 3.27 -5.67 -19.09
C ALA A 343 4.50 -6.43 -19.60
N LEU A 344 5.49 -6.67 -18.73
CA LEU A 344 6.66 -7.48 -19.08
C LEU A 344 6.30 -8.94 -19.36
N ALA A 345 5.33 -9.51 -18.63
CA ALA A 345 4.84 -10.86 -18.89
C ALA A 345 4.05 -10.97 -20.20
N ASP A 346 3.42 -9.90 -20.63
CA ASP A 346 2.63 -9.80 -21.87
C ASP A 346 3.42 -9.21 -23.07
N ASP A 347 4.74 -9.04 -22.93
CA ASP A 347 5.64 -8.44 -23.94
C ASP A 347 5.25 -7.01 -24.38
N GLN A 348 4.65 -6.24 -23.47
CA GLN A 348 4.32 -4.82 -23.68
C GLN A 348 5.48 -3.93 -23.23
N LEU A 349 6.61 -4.05 -23.92
CA LEU A 349 7.87 -3.41 -23.52
C LEU A 349 7.80 -1.88 -23.50
N ASP A 350 7.10 -1.25 -24.45
CA ASP A 350 6.95 0.22 -24.48
C ASP A 350 6.22 0.75 -23.25
N PHE A 351 5.17 0.04 -22.81
CA PHE A 351 4.43 0.39 -21.60
C PHE A 351 5.31 0.23 -20.36
N ALA A 352 6.05 -0.88 -20.28
CA ALA A 352 6.97 -1.16 -19.18
C ALA A 352 8.09 -0.10 -19.11
N GLU A 353 8.69 0.26 -20.24
CA GLU A 353 9.75 1.28 -20.34
C GLU A 353 9.25 2.65 -19.86
N ALA A 354 8.09 3.09 -20.33
CA ALA A 354 7.50 4.37 -19.91
C ALA A 354 7.24 4.43 -18.40
N HIS A 355 6.73 3.34 -17.80
CA HIS A 355 6.43 3.30 -16.37
C HIS A 355 7.71 3.17 -15.52
N LEU A 356 8.69 2.38 -15.95
CA LEU A 356 10.00 2.29 -15.28
C LEU A 356 10.74 3.64 -15.33
N GLY A 357 10.62 4.38 -16.44
CA GLY A 357 11.11 5.75 -16.56
C GLY A 357 10.51 6.66 -15.49
N ARG A 358 9.17 6.73 -15.41
CA ARG A 358 8.45 7.51 -14.38
C ARG A 358 8.80 7.10 -12.95
N MET A 359 8.99 5.80 -12.69
CA MET A 359 9.43 5.32 -11.37
C MET A 359 10.84 5.82 -11.02
N SER A 360 11.71 5.99 -12.02
CA SER A 360 13.10 6.45 -11.84
C SER A 360 13.21 7.96 -11.60
N GLU A 361 12.22 8.74 -12.02
CA GLU A 361 12.13 10.19 -11.76
C GLU A 361 11.79 10.52 -10.28
N ARG A 362 11.26 9.54 -9.53
CA ARG A 362 10.92 9.72 -8.12
C ARG A 362 12.19 9.81 -7.27
N ARG A 363 12.40 10.95 -6.61
CA ARG A 363 13.60 11.24 -5.81
C ARG A 363 13.65 10.53 -4.44
N THR A 364 12.52 10.06 -3.93
CA THR A 364 12.37 9.61 -2.52
C THR A 364 11.90 8.16 -2.40
N LEU A 365 12.43 7.26 -3.23
CA LEU A 365 12.10 5.83 -3.14
C LEU A 365 12.62 5.22 -1.82
N SER A 366 11.80 4.39 -1.19
CA SER A 366 12.20 3.57 -0.05
C SER A 366 13.08 2.37 -0.49
N PRO A 367 13.81 1.72 0.44
CA PRO A 367 14.61 0.53 0.13
C PRO A 367 13.86 -0.57 -0.64
N ALA A 368 12.64 -0.92 -0.22
CA ALA A 368 11.80 -1.90 -0.91
C ALA A 368 11.43 -1.46 -2.33
N GLN A 369 11.12 -0.18 -2.52
CA GLN A 369 10.80 0.38 -3.83
C GLN A 369 12.01 0.40 -4.76
N HIS A 370 13.20 0.70 -4.23
CA HIS A 370 14.44 0.60 -4.97
C HIS A 370 14.73 -0.84 -5.41
N ALA A 371 14.54 -1.82 -4.52
CA ALA A 371 14.72 -3.23 -4.81
C ALA A 371 13.74 -3.71 -5.89
N GLU A 372 12.44 -3.46 -5.72
CA GLU A 372 11.41 -3.83 -6.70
C GLU A 372 11.72 -3.21 -8.08
N ARG A 373 12.02 -1.90 -8.15
CA ARG A 373 12.38 -1.25 -9.42
C ARG A 373 13.62 -1.88 -10.07
N ALA A 374 14.64 -2.21 -9.29
CA ALA A 374 15.86 -2.83 -9.82
C ALA A 374 15.58 -4.23 -10.38
N LEU A 375 14.74 -5.03 -9.72
CA LEU A 375 14.33 -6.35 -10.19
C LEU A 375 13.50 -6.24 -11.48
N LEU A 376 12.56 -5.28 -11.56
CA LEU A 376 11.76 -5.03 -12.76
C LEU A 376 12.62 -4.52 -13.92
N ALA A 377 13.61 -3.67 -13.64
CA ALA A 377 14.56 -3.21 -14.66
C ALA A 377 15.42 -4.37 -15.18
N ALA A 378 15.87 -5.28 -14.32
CA ALA A 378 16.60 -6.48 -14.75
C ALA A 378 15.74 -7.37 -15.64
N TRP A 379 14.47 -7.59 -15.28
CA TRP A 379 13.53 -8.32 -16.12
C TRP A 379 13.30 -7.60 -17.46
N PHE A 380 13.06 -6.30 -17.46
CA PHE A 380 12.92 -5.51 -18.68
C PHE A 380 14.14 -5.64 -19.61
N THR A 381 15.36 -5.53 -19.08
CA THR A 381 16.58 -5.68 -19.88
C THR A 381 16.65 -7.06 -20.52
N VAL A 382 16.43 -8.13 -19.75
CA VAL A 382 16.41 -9.51 -20.28
C VAL A 382 15.32 -9.68 -21.34
N ALA A 383 14.13 -9.12 -21.13
CA ALA A 383 13.04 -9.20 -22.10
C ALA A 383 13.35 -8.44 -23.41
N LYS A 384 14.02 -7.28 -23.31
CA LYS A 384 14.36 -6.41 -24.46
C LYS A 384 15.58 -6.88 -25.24
N THR A 385 16.62 -7.36 -24.56
CA THR A 385 17.93 -7.65 -25.17
C THR A 385 18.29 -9.14 -25.18
N GLY A 386 17.61 -9.98 -24.39
CA GLY A 386 17.97 -11.38 -24.20
C GLY A 386 19.26 -11.59 -23.38
N SER A 387 19.73 -10.56 -22.66
CA SER A 387 20.94 -10.59 -21.86
C SER A 387 20.82 -9.70 -20.63
N LEU A 388 21.74 -9.84 -19.68
CA LEU A 388 21.86 -8.96 -18.52
C LEU A 388 23.34 -8.65 -18.30
N ASP A 389 23.68 -7.40 -18.01
CA ASP A 389 25.05 -7.00 -17.71
C ASP A 389 25.44 -7.35 -16.26
N SER A 390 26.74 -7.46 -16.00
CA SER A 390 27.28 -7.83 -14.70
C SER A 390 26.92 -6.86 -13.57
N VAL A 391 26.77 -5.56 -13.85
CA VAL A 391 26.39 -4.56 -12.83
C VAL A 391 24.93 -4.77 -12.41
N SER A 392 24.05 -5.01 -13.37
CA SER A 392 22.64 -5.33 -13.09
C SER A 392 22.51 -6.68 -12.35
N ALA A 393 23.29 -7.70 -12.74
CA ALA A 393 23.31 -8.99 -12.04
C ALA A 393 23.78 -8.85 -10.58
N GLN A 394 24.84 -8.08 -10.32
CA GLN A 394 25.33 -7.79 -8.96
C GLN A 394 24.28 -7.05 -8.11
N ARG A 395 23.50 -6.15 -8.72
CA ARG A 395 22.39 -5.46 -8.00
C ARG A 395 21.30 -6.45 -7.57
N VAL A 396 20.90 -7.37 -8.44
CA VAL A 396 19.94 -8.44 -8.08
C VAL A 396 20.52 -9.32 -6.97
N MET A 397 21.79 -9.67 -7.05
CA MET A 397 22.47 -10.45 -6.01
C MET A 397 22.49 -9.74 -4.66
N HIS A 398 22.76 -8.43 -4.63
CA HIS A 398 22.73 -7.62 -3.41
C HIS A 398 21.35 -7.59 -2.76
N ILE A 399 20.28 -7.55 -3.57
CA ILE A 399 18.90 -7.65 -3.09
C ILE A 399 18.65 -9.03 -2.49
N ALA A 400 19.10 -10.10 -3.15
CA ALA A 400 18.94 -11.46 -2.66
C ALA A 400 19.66 -11.69 -1.32
N TYR A 401 20.88 -11.17 -1.16
CA TYR A 401 21.69 -11.38 0.03
C TYR A 401 21.02 -10.89 1.32
N ARG A 402 20.16 -9.88 1.25
CA ARG A 402 19.48 -9.33 2.43
C ARG A 402 18.43 -10.28 3.03
N ARG A 403 18.10 -11.42 2.40
CA ARG A 403 17.09 -12.44 2.81
C ARG A 403 15.69 -11.90 3.15
N ASN A 404 15.48 -10.62 2.93
CA ASN A 404 14.30 -9.84 3.26
C ASN A 404 13.40 -9.58 2.04
N SER A 405 13.73 -10.19 0.90
CA SER A 405 13.09 -9.92 -0.39
C SER A 405 12.69 -11.21 -1.10
N ARG A 406 12.49 -12.31 -0.36
CA ARG A 406 12.13 -13.63 -0.92
C ARG A 406 10.86 -13.55 -1.76
N ARG A 407 9.84 -12.83 -1.28
CA ARG A 407 8.60 -12.55 -2.03
C ARG A 407 8.86 -11.81 -3.35
N MET A 408 9.75 -10.81 -3.35
CA MET A 408 10.06 -10.07 -4.59
C MET A 408 10.77 -10.96 -5.61
N LEU A 409 11.68 -11.83 -5.14
CA LEU A 409 12.42 -12.76 -5.99
C LEU A 409 11.54 -13.84 -6.60
N SER A 410 10.51 -14.32 -5.88
CA SER A 410 9.56 -15.30 -6.43
C SER A 410 8.75 -14.72 -7.59
N GLN A 411 8.57 -13.40 -7.63
CA GLN A 411 7.85 -12.70 -8.70
C GLN A 411 8.69 -12.44 -9.95
N ILE A 412 9.98 -12.79 -9.94
CA ILE A 412 10.87 -12.62 -11.09
C ILE A 412 10.94 -13.93 -11.89
N PRO A 413 10.89 -13.87 -13.25
CA PRO A 413 10.91 -15.08 -14.05
C PRO A 413 12.22 -15.84 -13.93
N GLN A 414 12.14 -17.17 -14.04
CA GLN A 414 13.30 -18.06 -14.00
C GLN A 414 14.37 -17.67 -15.03
N GLN A 415 13.97 -17.16 -16.21
CA GLN A 415 14.93 -16.73 -17.23
C GLN A 415 15.86 -15.62 -16.72
N VAL A 416 15.31 -14.65 -15.98
CA VAL A 416 16.10 -13.54 -15.43
C VAL A 416 17.10 -14.06 -14.40
N ILE A 417 16.68 -15.00 -13.54
CA ILE A 417 17.57 -15.65 -12.58
C ILE A 417 18.71 -16.39 -13.29
N THR A 418 18.43 -17.09 -14.39
CA THR A 418 19.46 -17.77 -15.19
C THR A 418 20.50 -16.78 -15.73
N HIS A 419 20.07 -15.63 -16.25
CA HIS A 419 20.98 -14.58 -16.71
C HIS A 419 21.75 -13.90 -15.57
N VAL A 420 21.14 -13.70 -14.41
CA VAL A 420 21.87 -13.23 -13.22
C VAL A 420 22.95 -14.24 -12.87
N ARG A 421 22.61 -15.53 -12.82
CA ARG A 421 23.55 -16.61 -12.48
C ARG A 421 24.74 -16.69 -13.44
N SER A 422 24.56 -16.43 -14.75
CA SER A 422 25.65 -16.51 -15.72
C SER A 422 26.74 -15.45 -15.52
N GLU A 423 26.37 -14.31 -14.94
CA GLU A 423 27.27 -13.16 -14.72
C GLU A 423 27.99 -13.19 -13.36
N LEU A 424 27.68 -14.17 -12.49
CA LEU A 424 28.22 -14.27 -11.13
C LEU A 424 29.41 -15.23 -11.06
N ASP A 425 30.27 -15.04 -10.05
CA ASP A 425 31.28 -16.03 -9.66
C ASP A 425 30.65 -17.23 -8.92
N GLU A 426 31.40 -18.32 -8.74
CA GLU A 426 30.88 -19.56 -8.12
C GLU A 426 30.40 -19.35 -6.68
N GLN A 427 31.04 -18.49 -5.89
CA GLN A 427 30.65 -18.22 -4.51
C GLN A 427 29.31 -17.48 -4.43
N ALA A 428 29.12 -16.49 -5.31
CA ALA A 428 27.88 -15.74 -5.43
C ALA A 428 26.75 -16.62 -5.98
N LYS A 429 27.02 -17.54 -6.93
CA LYS A 429 26.04 -18.52 -7.42
C LYS A 429 25.50 -19.40 -6.29
N LEU A 430 26.38 -19.97 -5.45
CA LEU A 430 25.97 -20.78 -4.31
C LEU A 430 25.10 -20.00 -3.32
N SER A 431 25.46 -18.75 -3.07
CA SER A 431 24.71 -17.86 -2.18
C SER A 431 23.34 -17.49 -2.74
N LEU A 432 23.25 -17.27 -4.05
CA LEU A 432 21.99 -17.03 -4.76
C LEU A 432 21.09 -18.28 -4.68
N ASP A 433 21.63 -19.46 -4.97
CA ASP A 433 20.89 -20.73 -4.94
C ASP A 433 20.30 -21.03 -3.56
N ALA A 434 21.08 -20.81 -2.50
CA ALA A 434 20.61 -20.94 -1.13
C ALA A 434 19.45 -19.97 -0.83
N THR A 435 19.47 -18.76 -1.40
CA THR A 435 18.42 -17.76 -1.21
C THR A 435 17.15 -18.09 -2.00
N LEU A 436 17.29 -18.70 -3.18
CA LEU A 436 16.17 -19.06 -4.06
C LEU A 436 15.58 -20.43 -3.75
N THR A 437 16.19 -21.19 -2.84
CA THR A 437 15.71 -22.51 -2.44
C THR A 437 14.25 -22.43 -1.97
N GLY A 438 13.42 -23.31 -2.57
CA GLY A 438 11.98 -23.41 -2.30
C GLY A 438 11.12 -22.31 -2.91
N LEU A 439 11.66 -21.43 -3.76
CA LEU A 439 10.87 -20.44 -4.48
C LEU A 439 10.34 -21.01 -5.80
N ASP A 440 9.02 -20.92 -5.98
CA ASP A 440 8.38 -21.15 -7.27
C ASP A 440 8.42 -19.86 -8.10
N HIS A 441 9.27 -19.85 -9.12
CA HIS A 441 9.40 -18.71 -10.03
C HIS A 441 8.30 -18.67 -11.07
N ILE A 442 7.86 -17.45 -11.40
CA ILE A 442 6.91 -17.23 -12.50
C ILE A 442 7.52 -17.75 -13.81
N ARG A 443 6.72 -18.51 -14.58
CA ARG A 443 7.06 -18.91 -15.94
C ARG A 443 6.39 -17.98 -16.92
N VAL A 444 7.18 -17.11 -17.54
CA VAL A 444 6.70 -16.24 -18.61
C VAL A 444 7.00 -16.91 -19.94
N GLN A 445 5.97 -17.01 -20.79
CA GLN A 445 6.16 -17.44 -22.17
C GLN A 445 6.77 -16.26 -22.94
N THR A 446 8.03 -16.39 -23.34
CA THR A 446 8.71 -15.38 -24.15
C THR A 446 7.98 -15.24 -25.48
N ARG A 447 7.67 -14.00 -25.89
CA ARG A 447 7.10 -13.78 -27.21
C ARG A 447 8.08 -14.30 -28.27
N PRO A 448 7.63 -15.16 -29.19
CA PRO A 448 8.54 -15.72 -30.17
C PRO A 448 9.00 -14.65 -31.15
N ASN A 449 10.32 -14.59 -31.36
CA ASN A 449 10.92 -13.64 -32.29
C ASN A 449 10.70 -14.11 -33.74
N LEU A 450 9.59 -13.65 -34.32
CA LEU A 450 9.26 -13.83 -35.72
C LEU A 450 9.86 -12.69 -36.56
N THR A 451 10.54 -13.05 -37.64
CA THR A 451 10.99 -12.12 -38.65
C THR A 451 9.79 -11.43 -39.32
N GLN A 452 10.01 -10.28 -39.95
CA GLN A 452 8.97 -9.58 -40.72
C GLN A 452 8.37 -10.45 -41.84
N GLY A 453 9.16 -11.36 -42.43
CA GLY A 453 8.66 -12.35 -43.39
C GLY A 453 7.67 -13.34 -42.74
N GLU A 454 8.08 -13.92 -41.62
CA GLU A 454 7.26 -14.87 -40.86
C GLU A 454 5.97 -14.24 -40.32
N LEU A 455 6.02 -12.99 -39.84
CA LEU A 455 4.84 -12.23 -39.42
C LEU A 455 3.85 -12.02 -40.58
N ARG A 456 4.35 -11.62 -41.76
CA ARG A 456 3.48 -11.47 -42.95
C ARG A 456 2.78 -12.78 -43.33
N VAL A 457 3.50 -13.90 -43.27
CA VAL A 457 2.90 -15.22 -43.51
C VAL A 457 1.87 -15.57 -42.44
N LEU A 458 2.17 -15.32 -41.16
CA LEU A 458 1.25 -15.56 -40.05
C LEU A 458 -0.04 -14.71 -40.17
N HIS A 459 0.06 -13.45 -40.59
CA HIS A 459 -1.10 -12.60 -40.89
C HIS A 459 -1.92 -13.15 -42.06
N ALA A 460 -1.28 -13.62 -43.12
CA ALA A 460 -1.97 -14.24 -44.25
C ALA A 460 -2.66 -15.56 -43.87
N LEU A 461 -2.09 -16.33 -42.94
CA LEU A 461 -2.70 -17.55 -42.38
C LEU A 461 -4.03 -17.28 -41.68
N ARG A 462 -4.18 -16.12 -41.02
CA ARG A 462 -5.42 -15.75 -40.31
C ARG A 462 -6.63 -15.69 -41.26
N ARG A 463 -6.42 -15.28 -42.51
CA ARG A 463 -7.45 -15.16 -43.56
C ARG A 463 -7.83 -16.49 -44.24
N ARG A 464 -7.55 -17.64 -43.61
CA ARG A 464 -7.81 -19.01 -44.13
C ARG A 464 -7.25 -19.34 -45.54
N LYS A 465 -6.33 -18.54 -46.07
CA LYS A 465 -5.68 -18.78 -47.38
C LYS A 465 -4.86 -20.08 -47.40
N THR A 466 -4.88 -20.78 -48.52
CA THR A 466 -4.00 -21.93 -48.82
C THR A 466 -2.56 -21.48 -49.00
N ASN A 467 -1.59 -22.39 -48.88
CA ASN A 467 -0.17 -22.05 -49.04
C ASN A 467 0.14 -21.49 -50.43
N ALA A 468 -0.57 -21.93 -51.48
CA ALA A 468 -0.42 -21.43 -52.85
C ALA A 468 -0.94 -19.98 -52.99
N GLU A 469 -2.09 -19.67 -52.37
CA GLU A 469 -2.63 -18.31 -52.35
C GLU A 469 -1.76 -17.35 -51.56
N ILE A 470 -1.21 -17.80 -50.42
CA ILE A 470 -0.26 -17.01 -49.62
C ILE A 470 1.01 -16.75 -50.44
N ALA A 471 1.53 -17.76 -51.13
CA ALA A 471 2.71 -17.66 -52.00
C ALA A 471 2.48 -16.65 -53.13
N SER A 472 1.33 -16.73 -53.81
CA SER A 472 0.94 -15.78 -54.86
C SER A 472 0.80 -14.36 -54.33
N GLN A 473 0.16 -14.18 -53.17
CA GLN A 473 -0.04 -12.86 -52.56
C GLN A 473 1.28 -12.20 -52.13
N LEU A 474 2.21 -12.99 -51.57
CA LEU A 474 3.48 -12.49 -51.07
C LEU A 474 4.60 -12.49 -52.13
N HIS A 475 4.28 -12.86 -53.38
CA HIS A 475 5.22 -12.98 -54.50
C HIS A 475 6.44 -13.86 -54.19
N VAL A 476 6.22 -15.02 -53.56
CA VAL A 476 7.25 -16.01 -53.21
C VAL A 476 6.84 -17.41 -53.66
N SER A 477 7.77 -18.37 -53.66
CA SER A 477 7.44 -19.75 -54.01
C SER A 477 6.61 -20.46 -52.91
N PRO A 478 5.74 -21.43 -53.25
CA PRO A 478 5.05 -22.25 -52.25
C PRO A 478 6.01 -22.98 -51.29
N ASN A 479 7.20 -23.34 -51.76
CA ASN A 479 8.26 -23.95 -50.92
C ASN A 479 8.79 -22.97 -49.87
N THR A 480 8.93 -21.69 -50.22
CA THR A 480 9.31 -20.63 -49.27
C THR A 480 8.27 -20.49 -48.17
N ILE A 481 6.98 -20.55 -48.50
CA ILE A 481 5.89 -20.54 -47.51
C ILE A 481 5.97 -21.77 -46.61
N LYS A 482 6.19 -22.97 -47.16
CA LYS A 482 6.33 -24.20 -46.37
C LYS A 482 7.48 -24.11 -45.36
N SER A 483 8.64 -23.61 -45.79
CA SER A 483 9.80 -23.41 -44.91
C SER A 483 9.55 -22.35 -43.84
N GLN A 484 8.93 -21.22 -44.19
CA GLN A 484 8.57 -20.18 -43.21
C GLN A 484 7.53 -20.69 -42.21
N LEU A 485 6.53 -21.46 -42.64
CA LEU A 485 5.56 -22.10 -41.74
C LEU A 485 6.22 -23.10 -40.79
N GLY A 486 7.19 -23.89 -41.26
CA GLY A 486 7.98 -24.76 -40.39
C GLY A 486 8.74 -23.99 -39.32
N SER A 487 9.34 -22.85 -39.68
CA SER A 487 10.00 -21.95 -38.73
C SER A 487 9.01 -21.32 -37.75
N ILE A 488 7.85 -20.84 -38.22
CA ILE A 488 6.77 -20.29 -37.40
C ILE A 488 6.27 -21.32 -36.39
N TYR A 489 5.97 -22.54 -36.84
CA TYR A 489 5.47 -23.60 -35.98
C TYR A 489 6.48 -23.98 -34.89
N ARG A 490 7.76 -24.11 -35.26
CA ARG A 490 8.84 -24.33 -34.29
C ARG A 490 8.96 -23.17 -33.29
N LYS A 491 8.94 -21.92 -33.76
CA LYS A 491 9.06 -20.73 -32.90
C LYS A 491 7.85 -20.55 -31.98
N LEU A 492 6.64 -20.87 -32.43
CA LEU A 492 5.41 -20.85 -31.63
C LEU A 492 5.20 -22.11 -30.78
N SER A 493 6.10 -23.10 -30.87
CA SER A 493 5.97 -24.41 -30.21
C SER A 493 4.63 -25.10 -30.49
N CYS A 494 4.19 -25.06 -31.75
CA CYS A 494 2.95 -25.68 -32.20
C CYS A 494 3.19 -26.61 -33.40
N SER A 495 2.20 -27.43 -33.72
CA SER A 495 2.27 -28.42 -34.80
C SER A 495 1.20 -28.22 -35.88
N THR A 496 0.14 -27.49 -35.56
CA THR A 496 -0.99 -27.25 -36.47
C THR A 496 -1.21 -25.77 -36.78
N ARG A 497 -1.90 -25.49 -37.90
CA ARG A 497 -2.32 -24.13 -38.25
C ARG A 497 -3.22 -23.52 -37.18
N ALA A 498 -4.15 -24.30 -36.63
CA ALA A 498 -5.08 -23.82 -35.62
C ALA A 498 -4.36 -23.44 -34.33
N GLU A 499 -3.44 -24.30 -33.87
CA GLU A 499 -2.57 -24.00 -32.72
C GLU A 499 -1.70 -22.77 -32.97
N ALA A 500 -1.13 -22.62 -34.16
CA ALA A 500 -0.31 -21.45 -34.51
C ALA A 500 -1.12 -20.15 -34.45
N LEU A 501 -2.37 -20.16 -34.95
CA LEU A 501 -3.27 -19.02 -34.87
C LEU A 501 -3.69 -18.72 -33.42
N GLN A 502 -3.98 -19.75 -32.63
CA GLN A 502 -4.33 -19.59 -31.21
C GLN A 502 -3.15 -19.05 -30.40
N ALA A 503 -1.95 -19.58 -30.61
CA ALA A 503 -0.71 -19.08 -30.00
C ALA A 503 -0.45 -17.62 -30.43
N ALA A 504 -0.64 -17.30 -31.71
CA ALA A 504 -0.49 -15.94 -32.21
C ALA A 504 -1.49 -14.94 -31.61
N VAL A 505 -2.73 -15.36 -31.34
CA VAL A 505 -3.70 -14.55 -30.56
C VAL A 505 -3.20 -14.37 -29.13
N GLY A 506 -2.72 -15.44 -28.49
CA GLY A 506 -2.18 -15.40 -27.13
C GLY A 506 -0.99 -14.45 -26.96
N PHE A 507 -0.09 -14.40 -27.95
CA PHE A 507 1.07 -13.50 -28.03
C PHE A 507 0.79 -12.15 -28.69
N GLN A 508 -0.47 -11.87 -29.06
CA GLN A 508 -0.88 -10.63 -29.74
C GLN A 508 -0.02 -10.30 -30.97
N LEU A 509 0.29 -11.30 -31.78
CA LEU A 509 1.07 -11.13 -33.01
C LEU A 509 0.25 -10.54 -34.16
N PHE A 510 -1.04 -10.26 -33.93
CA PHE A 510 -1.92 -9.60 -34.89
C PHE A 510 -2.20 -8.16 -34.48
N THR A 511 -1.85 -7.20 -35.33
CA THR A 511 -2.22 -5.79 -35.18
C THR A 511 -3.71 -5.55 -35.48
N GLY A 512 -4.27 -4.48 -34.89
CA GLY A 512 -5.71 -4.16 -34.94
C GLY A 512 -6.28 -3.72 -36.30
N ASP A 513 -5.45 -3.44 -37.30
CA ASP A 513 -5.87 -2.85 -38.58
C ASP A 513 -6.59 -3.82 -39.55
N ASP A 514 -6.65 -5.11 -39.23
CA ASP A 514 -7.25 -6.13 -40.10
C ASP A 514 -8.65 -6.60 -39.64
N ALA A 515 -9.26 -5.96 -38.63
CA ALA A 515 -10.56 -6.36 -38.09
C ALA A 515 -11.79 -5.88 -38.92
N GLY A 516 -11.60 -5.23 -40.07
CA GLY A 516 -12.68 -4.57 -40.82
C GLY A 516 -12.59 -4.66 -42.34
N ARG A 517 -11.94 -5.66 -42.91
CA ARG A 517 -12.00 -5.93 -44.36
C ARG A 517 -12.28 -7.41 -44.61
N ASP A 518 -13.51 -7.79 -44.32
CA ASP A 518 -14.21 -8.86 -45.03
C ASP A 518 -15.13 -8.22 -46.06
#